data_AF-G7UW12-F1
#
_entry.id   AF-G7UW12-F1
#
_cell.length_a   1.000
_cell.length_b   1.000
_cell.length_c   1.000
_cell.angle_alpha   90.00
_cell.angle_beta   90.00
_cell.angle_gamma   90.00
#
_symmetry.space_group_name_H-M   'P 1'
#
loop_
_entity.id
_entity.type
_entity.pdbx_description
1 polymer ?
#
loop_
_entity_poly.entity_id
_entity_poly.type
_entity_poly.pdbx_seq_one_letter_code
_entity_poly.pdbx_strand_id
1 'polypeptide(L)'
;MMRIAVMVAVLAAAVCGCKPAEAPQAATPDTAATPSASSTPVDTPRVGASDFGTLPDGRTVQKYTLDNGRGLTAVILTYGGIIQSLIVPDRDGKRDDVVLGYDTLEDYLKDGASINTNFGALIGRYANRIAKGTFSLDGKTYRIPTNNNGNALHGGPQGFATRLWEATPAADGAPSVALHYRSVDGEMGFPGNLDVTVVYTLETDGLKLDYRATTDKPTVLNLTSHAYFNLAGAGAESVLDHTVQINASQYTQVDAELIPTGELVAVEGTPLDFRTPTTLGARIHQDYPALKYAEPRQGGYDFNWVLDKAGADTPAVVVEEPTSGRTMSVYTTEPGMQLYTANSIDRIEGGKGGKTYLHWGALALEAQHFPDSPNHPDFPSTRLDPGQTYTQTTVYRFGVAR
;
A
#
# COMPACT_ATOMS: atom_id res chain seq x y z
N MET A 1 -57.75 -31.87 -52.08
CA MET A 1 -59.22 -31.75 -51.88
C MET A 1 -59.54 -30.28 -51.72
N MET A 2 -60.31 -29.76 -52.66
CA MET A 2 -60.61 -28.34 -52.88
C MET A 2 -61.88 -27.97 -52.10
N ARG A 3 -61.89 -26.88 -51.33
CA ARG A 3 -63.13 -26.20 -50.95
C ARG A 3 -62.95 -24.69 -50.95
N ILE A 4 -63.61 -24.11 -51.95
CA ILE A 4 -64.00 -22.72 -52.11
C ILE A 4 -65.15 -22.44 -51.15
N ALA A 5 -65.18 -21.25 -50.53
CA ALA A 5 -66.42 -20.65 -50.04
C ALA A 5 -66.35 -19.13 -50.21
N VAL A 6 -67.18 -18.65 -51.14
CA VAL A 6 -67.54 -17.25 -51.35
C VAL A 6 -68.76 -16.96 -50.47
N MET A 7 -68.83 -15.80 -49.82
CA MET A 7 -70.13 -15.22 -49.50
C MET A 7 -70.09 -13.69 -49.51
N VAL A 8 -71.20 -13.17 -50.04
CA VAL A 8 -71.47 -11.83 -50.56
C VAL A 8 -71.91 -10.85 -49.46
N ALA A 9 -71.69 -9.58 -49.78
CA ALA A 9 -72.00 -8.34 -49.08
C ALA A 9 -73.46 -8.13 -48.62
N VAL A 10 -73.62 -7.24 -47.62
CA VAL A 10 -74.80 -6.34 -47.51
C VAL A 10 -74.33 -4.93 -47.11
N LEU A 11 -74.78 -3.97 -47.92
CA LEU A 11 -74.66 -2.52 -47.77
C LEU A 11 -75.61 -1.99 -46.68
N ALA A 12 -75.19 -0.96 -45.95
CA ALA A 12 -76.09 0.05 -45.40
C ALA A 12 -75.44 1.43 -45.55
N ALA A 13 -76.14 2.32 -46.26
CA ALA A 13 -75.77 3.69 -46.51
C ALA A 13 -76.40 4.62 -45.46
N ALA A 14 -75.67 5.63 -44.98
CA ALA A 14 -76.28 6.86 -44.46
C ALA A 14 -75.28 8.03 -44.38
N VAL A 15 -75.54 9.02 -45.24
CA VAL A 15 -75.56 10.47 -44.99
C VAL A 15 -74.26 11.21 -44.57
N CYS A 16 -73.68 11.84 -45.59
CA CYS A 16 -73.19 13.22 -45.73
C CYS A 16 -72.95 14.10 -44.46
N GLY A 17 -71.74 14.67 -44.38
CA GLY A 17 -71.44 15.84 -43.56
C GLY A 17 -69.99 16.29 -43.69
N CYS A 18 -69.69 17.17 -44.65
CA CYS A 18 -68.38 17.78 -44.84
C CYS A 18 -67.93 18.63 -43.63
N LYS A 19 -66.68 18.43 -43.18
CA LYS A 19 -65.87 19.43 -42.46
C LYS A 19 -64.41 19.40 -42.97
N PRO A 20 -63.68 20.53 -42.89
CA PRO A 20 -62.44 20.75 -43.63
C PRO A 20 -61.24 20.02 -43.03
N ALA A 21 -60.26 19.73 -43.89
CA ALA A 21 -59.01 19.05 -43.57
C ALA A 21 -58.11 19.85 -42.62
N GLU A 22 -57.61 19.18 -41.58
CA GLU A 22 -56.59 19.66 -40.65
C GLU A 22 -55.26 18.97 -40.99
N ALA A 23 -54.16 19.73 -40.93
CA ALA A 23 -52.82 19.33 -41.39
C ALA A 23 -52.22 18.17 -40.55
N PRO A 24 -51.36 17.32 -41.14
CA PRO A 24 -50.75 16.20 -40.41
C PRO A 24 -49.74 16.70 -39.37
N GLN A 25 -49.98 16.35 -38.11
CA GLN A 25 -49.10 16.60 -36.98
C GLN A 25 -47.93 15.61 -37.02
N ALA A 26 -46.71 16.15 -36.96
CA ALA A 26 -45.48 15.38 -36.98
C ALA A 26 -45.37 14.46 -35.75
N ALA A 27 -45.05 13.19 -35.98
CA ALA A 27 -44.75 12.23 -34.93
C ALA A 27 -43.45 12.62 -34.20
N THR A 28 -43.55 12.79 -32.88
CA THR A 28 -42.40 12.89 -31.97
C THR A 28 -41.66 11.56 -31.90
N PRO A 29 -40.31 11.54 -31.92
CA PRO A 29 -39.55 10.31 -31.76
C PRO A 29 -39.59 9.82 -30.31
N ASP A 30 -39.84 8.52 -30.14
CA ASP A 30 -39.71 7.79 -28.88
C ASP A 30 -38.28 7.95 -28.33
N THR A 31 -38.16 8.67 -27.21
CA THR A 31 -36.96 8.67 -26.38
C THR A 31 -36.86 7.34 -25.65
N ALA A 32 -36.07 6.42 -26.21
CA ALA A 32 -35.60 5.24 -25.50
C ALA A 32 -34.84 5.68 -24.23
N ALA A 33 -35.41 5.36 -23.07
CA ALA A 33 -34.80 5.61 -21.78
C ALA A 33 -33.52 4.78 -21.64
N THR A 34 -32.39 5.47 -21.53
CA THR A 34 -31.11 4.90 -21.10
C THR A 34 -31.30 4.24 -19.73
N PRO A 35 -30.85 2.98 -19.50
CA PRO A 35 -30.91 2.38 -18.18
C PRO A 35 -30.01 3.18 -17.24
N SER A 36 -30.64 3.82 -16.25
CA SER A 36 -29.95 4.48 -15.14
C SER A 36 -29.10 3.44 -14.42
N ALA A 37 -27.78 3.68 -14.34
CA ALA A 37 -26.89 2.85 -13.55
C ALA A 37 -27.45 2.76 -12.11
N SER A 38 -27.77 1.55 -11.67
CA SER A 38 -28.18 1.30 -10.31
C SER A 38 -26.99 1.60 -9.41
N SER A 39 -27.01 2.76 -8.74
CA SER A 39 -26.04 3.06 -7.70
C SER A 39 -26.30 2.09 -6.55
N THR A 40 -25.38 1.17 -6.32
CA THR A 40 -25.36 0.32 -5.12
C THR A 40 -25.54 1.22 -3.89
N PRO A 41 -26.41 0.86 -2.93
CA PRO A 41 -26.53 1.61 -1.68
C PRO A 41 -25.16 1.75 -1.03
N VAL A 42 -24.76 2.99 -0.73
CA VAL A 42 -23.53 3.26 0.02
C VAL A 42 -23.86 3.06 1.49
N ASP A 43 -23.23 2.07 2.12
CA ASP A 43 -23.36 1.87 3.56
C ASP A 43 -22.74 3.07 4.29
N THR A 44 -23.20 3.36 5.52
CA THR A 44 -22.58 4.42 6.32
C THR A 44 -21.16 4.00 6.72
N PRO A 45 -20.14 4.86 6.51
CA PRO A 45 -18.79 4.56 6.96
C PRO A 45 -18.74 4.29 8.46
N ARG A 46 -17.90 3.35 8.89
CA ARG A 46 -17.85 2.90 10.29
C ARG A 46 -16.44 2.53 10.73
N VAL A 47 -16.21 2.66 12.04
CA VAL A 47 -15.03 2.14 12.73
C VAL A 47 -15.49 1.14 13.79
N GLY A 48 -15.04 -0.11 13.67
CA GLY A 48 -15.23 -1.15 14.68
C GLY A 48 -13.94 -1.38 15.46
N ALA A 49 -14.05 -1.66 16.77
CA ALA A 49 -12.92 -2.01 17.61
C ALA A 49 -13.20 -3.34 18.33
N SER A 50 -12.18 -4.18 18.46
CA SER A 50 -12.27 -5.44 19.21
C SER A 50 -10.87 -5.89 19.63
N ASP A 51 -10.80 -6.79 20.61
CA ASP A 51 -9.55 -7.41 21.00
C ASP A 51 -9.04 -8.35 19.89
N PHE A 52 -7.74 -8.30 19.63
CA PHE A 52 -7.04 -9.18 18.70
C PHE A 52 -6.23 -10.26 19.42
N GLY A 53 -5.70 -9.93 20.61
CA GLY A 53 -4.95 -10.86 21.44
C GLY A 53 -4.34 -10.16 22.65
N THR A 54 -3.54 -10.89 23.40
CA THR A 54 -2.83 -10.38 24.59
C THR A 54 -1.34 -10.63 24.44
N LEU A 55 -0.53 -9.59 24.63
CA LEU A 55 0.93 -9.70 24.64
C LEU A 55 1.40 -10.56 25.83
N PRO A 56 2.63 -11.12 25.78
CA PRO A 56 3.17 -11.92 26.88
C PRO A 56 3.24 -11.20 28.23
N ASP A 57 3.27 -9.87 28.22
CA ASP A 57 3.28 -9.03 29.43
C ASP A 57 1.87 -8.65 29.93
N GLY A 58 0.81 -9.21 29.33
CA GLY A 58 -0.58 -9.03 29.74
C GLY A 58 -1.29 -7.84 29.11
N ARG A 59 -0.61 -7.01 28.30
CA ARG A 59 -1.24 -5.89 27.60
C ARG A 59 -2.10 -6.38 26.43
N THR A 60 -3.29 -5.81 26.27
CA THR A 60 -4.21 -6.16 25.17
C THR A 60 -3.81 -5.47 23.87
N VAL A 61 -3.83 -6.23 22.78
CA VAL A 61 -3.75 -5.72 21.41
C VAL A 61 -5.17 -5.59 20.87
N GLN A 62 -5.54 -4.38 20.46
CA GLN A 62 -6.80 -4.11 19.77
C GLN A 62 -6.61 -4.12 18.25
N LYS A 63 -7.64 -4.54 17.53
CA LYS A 63 -7.83 -4.34 16.09
C LYS A 63 -8.93 -3.32 15.83
N TYR A 64 -8.67 -2.44 14.86
CA TYR A 64 -9.61 -1.44 14.36
C TYR A 64 -9.98 -1.75 12.91
N THR A 65 -11.26 -2.00 12.66
CA THR A 65 -11.80 -2.23 11.30
C THR A 65 -12.38 -0.92 10.78
N LEU A 66 -11.77 -0.36 9.74
CA LEU A 66 -12.23 0.80 9.01
C LEU A 66 -13.01 0.31 7.79
N ASP A 67 -14.26 0.74 7.62
CA ASP A 67 -15.08 0.40 6.46
C ASP A 67 -15.67 1.68 5.88
N ASN A 68 -15.34 1.98 4.63
CA ASN A 68 -15.76 3.21 3.98
C ASN A 68 -17.19 3.14 3.40
N GLY A 69 -17.87 2.00 3.56
CA GLY A 69 -19.23 1.76 3.06
C GLY A 69 -19.32 1.63 1.53
N ARG A 70 -18.18 1.61 0.84
CA ARG A 70 -18.05 1.58 -0.63
C ARG A 70 -17.28 0.37 -1.13
N GLY A 71 -17.00 -0.58 -0.24
CA GLY A 71 -16.40 -1.87 -0.58
C GLY A 71 -14.91 -1.99 -0.30
N LEU A 72 -14.26 -0.94 0.21
CA LEU A 72 -12.95 -1.06 0.82
C LEU A 72 -13.09 -1.25 2.33
N THR A 73 -12.24 -2.11 2.88
CA THR A 73 -12.14 -2.31 4.33
C THR A 73 -10.68 -2.48 4.71
N ALA A 74 -10.24 -1.83 5.78
CA ALA A 74 -8.89 -1.97 6.31
C ALA A 74 -8.95 -2.40 7.78
N VAL A 75 -8.03 -3.25 8.20
CA VAL A 75 -7.85 -3.64 9.60
C VAL A 75 -6.48 -3.20 10.08
N ILE A 76 -6.46 -2.36 11.12
CA ILE A 76 -5.23 -1.83 11.73
C ILE A 76 -5.07 -2.38 13.15
N LEU A 77 -3.90 -2.90 13.49
CA LEU A 77 -3.58 -3.36 14.83
C LEU A 77 -2.85 -2.28 15.63
N THR A 78 -3.13 -2.22 16.92
CA THR A 78 -2.34 -1.43 17.88
C THR A 78 -0.93 -1.99 18.07
N TYR A 79 -0.72 -3.28 17.85
CA TYR A 79 0.61 -3.89 17.84
C TYR A 79 1.30 -3.59 16.51
N GLY A 80 2.48 -2.96 16.58
CA GLY A 80 3.30 -2.58 15.44
C GLY A 80 2.65 -1.58 14.48
N GLY A 81 1.46 -1.06 14.79
CA GLY A 81 0.65 -0.30 13.83
C GLY A 81 0.33 -1.07 12.57
N ILE A 82 0.17 -2.39 12.66
CA ILE A 82 0.14 -3.28 11.50
C ILE A 82 -1.13 -3.07 10.66
N ILE A 83 -0.99 -2.89 9.35
CA ILE A 83 -2.05 -3.11 8.36
C ILE A 83 -2.26 -4.62 8.23
N GLN A 84 -3.21 -5.17 8.98
CA GLN A 84 -3.45 -6.61 9.06
C GLN A 84 -4.27 -7.12 7.88
N SER A 85 -5.19 -6.33 7.34
CA SER A 85 -6.02 -6.69 6.19
C SER A 85 -6.42 -5.44 5.39
N LEU A 86 -6.51 -5.59 4.07
CA LEU A 86 -6.96 -4.53 3.17
C LEU A 86 -7.78 -5.16 2.03
N ILE A 87 -9.10 -5.08 2.16
CA ILE A 87 -10.05 -5.68 1.24
C ILE A 87 -10.34 -4.73 0.08
N VAL A 88 -10.12 -5.18 -1.15
CA VAL A 88 -10.29 -4.36 -2.37
C VAL A 88 -11.12 -5.12 -3.42
N PRO A 89 -12.13 -4.47 -4.05
CA PRO A 89 -12.90 -5.09 -5.14
C PRO A 89 -12.07 -5.18 -6.44
N ASP A 90 -12.29 -6.24 -7.22
CA ASP A 90 -11.79 -6.36 -8.60
C ASP A 90 -12.78 -5.81 -9.64
N ARG A 91 -12.47 -5.99 -10.94
CA ARG A 91 -13.31 -5.49 -12.04
C ARG A 91 -14.73 -6.07 -12.05
N ASP A 92 -14.93 -7.24 -11.46
CA ASP A 92 -16.23 -7.93 -11.35
C ASP A 92 -16.91 -7.66 -9.99
N GLY A 93 -16.30 -6.83 -9.13
CA GLY A 93 -16.80 -6.47 -7.81
C GLY A 93 -16.51 -7.52 -6.73
N LYS A 94 -15.77 -8.59 -7.04
CA LYS A 94 -15.33 -9.58 -6.06
C LYS A 94 -14.23 -8.98 -5.19
N ARG A 95 -14.42 -9.12 -3.88
CA ARG A 95 -13.51 -8.58 -2.86
C ARG A 95 -12.50 -9.63 -2.43
N ASP A 96 -11.24 -9.22 -2.28
CA ASP A 96 -10.19 -10.05 -1.67
C ASP A 96 -9.26 -9.17 -0.83
N ASP A 97 -8.58 -9.80 0.12
CA ASP A 97 -7.53 -9.16 0.91
C ASP A 97 -6.26 -9.08 0.10
N VAL A 98 -5.74 -7.88 -0.16
CA VAL A 98 -4.57 -7.69 -1.02
C VAL A 98 -3.27 -7.53 -0.25
N VAL A 99 -3.27 -7.64 1.09
CA VAL A 99 -2.03 -7.57 1.89
C VAL A 99 -1.72 -8.91 2.56
N LEU A 100 -0.44 -9.26 2.71
CA LEU A 100 -0.04 -10.42 3.51
C LEU A 100 -0.13 -10.14 5.01
N GLY A 101 -0.29 -11.17 5.82
CA GLY A 101 -0.34 -11.05 7.28
C GLY A 101 -0.81 -12.34 7.96
N TYR A 102 -1.22 -12.23 9.22
CA TYR A 102 -1.72 -13.37 10.00
C TYR A 102 -3.09 -13.07 10.62
N ASP A 103 -3.83 -14.14 10.95
CA ASP A 103 -5.16 -14.03 11.58
C ASP A 103 -5.09 -13.85 13.11
N THR A 104 -3.95 -14.19 13.74
CA THR A 104 -3.79 -14.20 15.19
C THR A 104 -2.57 -13.39 15.64
N LEU A 105 -2.59 -12.87 16.87
CA LEU A 105 -1.44 -12.19 17.45
C LEU A 105 -0.27 -13.16 17.65
N GLU A 106 -0.58 -14.40 18.03
CA GLU A 106 0.39 -15.46 18.27
C GLU A 106 1.27 -15.69 17.04
N ASP A 107 0.71 -15.70 15.84
CA ASP A 107 1.46 -15.90 14.60
C ASP A 107 2.38 -14.70 14.26
N TYR A 108 1.98 -13.48 14.63
CA TYR A 108 2.85 -12.30 14.52
C TYR A 108 4.04 -12.39 15.51
N LEU A 109 3.81 -12.92 16.72
CA LEU A 109 4.84 -13.02 17.76
C LEU A 109 5.77 -14.24 17.57
N LYS A 110 5.26 -15.32 16.97
CA LYS A 110 5.93 -16.60 16.84
C LYS A 110 7.27 -16.47 16.13
N ASP A 111 8.32 -17.00 16.74
CA ASP A 111 9.68 -17.07 16.18
C ASP A 111 10.22 -15.72 15.65
N GLY A 112 9.72 -14.60 16.23
CA GLY A 112 10.08 -13.26 15.79
C GLY A 112 9.54 -12.90 14.41
N ALA A 113 8.44 -13.51 13.94
CA ALA A 113 7.86 -13.28 12.62
C ALA A 113 7.64 -11.79 12.33
N SER A 114 7.11 -11.02 13.29
CA SER A 114 6.97 -9.56 13.17
C SER A 114 8.29 -8.84 12.87
N ILE A 115 9.42 -9.32 13.37
CA ILE A 115 10.73 -8.69 13.12
C ILE A 115 11.35 -9.21 11.81
N ASN A 116 11.11 -10.49 11.48
CA ASN A 116 11.71 -11.15 10.33
C ASN A 116 11.06 -10.72 9.01
N THR A 117 9.74 -10.56 8.98
CA THR A 117 9.01 -10.17 7.76
C THR A 117 8.44 -8.75 7.83
N ASN A 118 8.13 -8.24 9.03
CA ASN A 118 7.46 -6.94 9.22
C ASN A 118 6.14 -6.80 8.47
N PHE A 119 5.36 -7.88 8.29
CA PHE A 119 4.09 -7.82 7.54
C PHE A 119 3.17 -6.70 8.01
N GLY A 120 3.02 -5.67 7.16
CA GLY A 120 2.10 -4.55 7.38
C GLY A 120 2.55 -3.56 8.45
N ALA A 121 3.70 -3.76 9.11
CA ALA A 121 4.08 -3.01 10.29
C ALA A 121 4.52 -1.57 9.99
N LEU A 122 4.32 -0.68 10.95
CA LEU A 122 5.03 0.60 11.01
C LEU A 122 6.49 0.37 11.37
N ILE A 123 7.35 1.00 10.59
CA ILE A 123 8.79 0.91 10.74
C ILE A 123 9.35 2.22 11.29
N GLY A 124 10.23 2.11 12.27
CA GLY A 124 10.90 3.23 12.89
C GLY A 124 11.76 2.83 14.10
N ARG A 125 12.58 3.72 14.65
CA ARG A 125 12.73 5.15 14.27
C ARG A 125 13.39 5.39 12.91
N TYR A 126 14.04 4.38 12.34
CA TYR A 126 14.67 4.52 11.03
C TYR A 126 14.33 3.32 10.12
N ALA A 127 13.58 3.58 9.06
CA ALA A 127 13.28 2.62 8.01
C ALA A 127 14.52 2.30 7.17
N ASN A 128 14.57 1.06 6.69
CA ASN A 128 15.71 0.47 5.98
C ASN A 128 17.00 0.42 6.84
N ARG A 129 18.16 0.38 6.18
CA ARG A 129 19.45 0.09 6.80
C ARG A 129 20.19 1.34 7.26
N ILE A 130 20.95 1.18 8.35
CA ILE A 130 22.04 2.06 8.77
C ILE A 130 23.33 1.22 8.80
N ALA A 131 24.32 1.64 8.02
CA ALA A 131 25.59 0.93 7.88
C ALA A 131 26.26 0.73 9.25
N LYS A 132 26.63 -0.52 9.53
CA LYS A 132 27.28 -0.98 10.78
C LYS A 132 26.48 -0.67 12.05
N GLY A 133 25.21 -0.27 11.91
CA GLY A 133 24.39 0.23 13.00
C GLY A 133 24.97 1.48 13.65
N THR A 134 25.67 2.33 12.92
CA THR A 134 26.27 3.54 13.50
C THR A 134 26.06 4.76 12.62
N PHE A 135 25.87 5.92 13.24
CA PHE A 135 25.87 7.21 12.55
C PHE A 135 26.43 8.30 13.48
N SER A 136 26.80 9.45 12.91
CA SER A 136 27.25 10.61 13.69
C SER A 136 26.25 11.75 13.59
N LEU A 137 25.93 12.37 14.72
CA LEU A 137 25.06 13.55 14.80
C LEU A 137 25.69 14.55 15.77
N ASP A 138 25.90 15.78 15.30
CA ASP A 138 26.55 16.87 16.06
C ASP A 138 27.91 16.45 16.67
N GLY A 139 28.72 15.73 15.90
CA GLY A 139 30.04 15.26 16.31
C GLY A 139 30.04 14.08 17.29
N LYS A 140 28.86 13.57 17.67
CA LYS A 140 28.72 12.39 18.53
C LYS A 140 28.30 11.16 17.73
N THR A 141 28.97 10.04 17.95
CA THR A 141 28.59 8.75 17.38
C THR A 141 27.49 8.07 18.19
N TYR A 142 26.46 7.61 17.51
CA TYR A 142 25.37 6.80 18.04
C TYR A 142 25.46 5.37 17.49
N ARG A 143 24.98 4.40 18.27
CA ARG A 143 25.03 2.98 17.93
C ARG A 143 23.65 2.36 18.11
N ILE A 144 23.14 1.78 17.03
CA ILE A 144 21.90 1.01 16.96
C ILE A 144 22.28 -0.47 16.95
N PRO A 145 21.63 -1.33 17.75
CA PRO A 145 21.87 -2.76 17.71
C PRO A 145 21.69 -3.33 16.29
N THR A 146 22.69 -4.08 15.83
CA THR A 146 22.69 -4.68 14.49
C THR A 146 21.83 -5.94 14.48
N ASN A 147 21.03 -6.10 13.44
CA ASN A 147 20.09 -7.21 13.24
C ASN A 147 20.04 -7.69 11.78
N ASN A 148 20.89 -7.15 10.90
CA ASN A 148 20.95 -7.57 9.50
C ASN A 148 22.40 -7.53 9.01
N ASN A 149 23.07 -8.68 8.96
CA ASN A 149 24.44 -8.82 8.40
C ASN A 149 25.45 -7.81 8.95
N GLY A 150 25.40 -7.48 10.25
CA GLY A 150 26.30 -6.48 10.85
C GLY A 150 25.83 -5.03 10.69
N ASN A 151 24.72 -4.78 10.01
CA ASN A 151 24.04 -3.49 9.89
C ASN A 151 22.81 -3.43 10.82
N ALA A 152 22.29 -2.24 11.08
CA ALA A 152 20.99 -2.05 11.73
C ALA A 152 19.91 -1.89 10.67
N LEU A 153 18.78 -2.56 10.82
CA LEU A 153 17.67 -2.58 9.90
C LEU A 153 16.36 -2.28 10.64
N HIS A 154 15.55 -1.39 10.07
CA HIS A 154 14.17 -1.11 10.53
C HIS A 154 14.07 -0.68 12.01
N GLY A 155 14.99 0.17 12.46
CA GLY A 155 15.07 0.64 13.84
C GLY A 155 15.67 -0.35 14.83
N GLY A 156 16.17 -1.49 14.35
CA GLY A 156 16.81 -2.54 15.13
C GLY A 156 15.84 -3.63 15.62
N PRO A 157 16.32 -4.61 16.42
CA PRO A 157 15.56 -5.80 16.81
C PRO A 157 14.32 -5.54 17.68
N GLN A 158 14.15 -4.33 18.21
CA GLN A 158 12.94 -3.90 18.91
C GLN A 158 12.47 -2.53 18.41
N GLY A 159 12.47 -2.35 17.09
CA GLY A 159 11.91 -1.18 16.43
C GLY A 159 10.39 -1.08 16.60
N PHE A 160 9.80 -0.08 15.93
CA PHE A 160 8.38 0.28 16.05
C PHE A 160 7.41 -0.85 15.71
N ALA A 161 7.80 -1.79 14.85
CA ALA A 161 7.03 -2.97 14.49
C ALA A 161 6.71 -3.88 15.69
N THR A 162 7.44 -3.74 16.80
CA THR A 162 7.27 -4.55 18.02
C THR A 162 6.56 -3.81 19.15
N ARG A 163 6.17 -2.55 18.93
CA ARG A 163 5.61 -1.68 19.98
C ARG A 163 4.10 -1.74 20.00
N LEU A 164 3.52 -1.56 21.19
CA LEU A 164 2.09 -1.38 21.36
C LEU A 164 1.80 0.12 21.33
N TRP A 165 0.94 0.53 20.40
CA TRP A 165 0.56 1.92 20.16
C TRP A 165 -0.75 2.24 20.86
N GLU A 166 -0.88 3.46 21.37
CA GLU A 166 -2.14 4.01 21.85
C GLU A 166 -3.01 4.38 20.65
N ALA A 167 -4.31 4.07 20.69
CA ALA A 167 -5.20 4.28 19.54
C ALA A 167 -6.38 5.19 19.86
N THR A 168 -6.68 6.10 18.94
CA THR A 168 -7.84 6.98 18.97
C THR A 168 -8.63 6.84 17.65
N PRO A 169 -9.75 6.10 17.62
CA PRO A 169 -10.58 5.98 16.42
C PRO A 169 -11.42 7.23 16.19
N ALA A 170 -11.73 7.52 14.92
CA ALA A 170 -12.63 8.59 14.53
C ALA A 170 -13.51 8.16 13.34
N ALA A 171 -14.79 8.54 13.38
CA ALA A 171 -15.79 8.18 12.37
C ALA A 171 -16.56 9.41 11.84
N ASP A 172 -16.22 10.61 12.31
CA ASP A 172 -16.71 11.89 11.78
C ASP A 172 -16.02 12.21 10.45
N GLY A 173 -16.55 11.63 9.37
CA GLY A 173 -16.00 11.76 8.02
C GLY A 173 -15.52 10.42 7.47
N ALA A 174 -14.31 10.39 6.91
CA ALA A 174 -13.68 9.14 6.50
C ALA A 174 -13.26 8.34 7.76
N PRO A 175 -13.58 7.04 7.84
CA PRO A 175 -13.26 6.22 9.00
C PRO A 175 -11.74 6.14 9.17
N SER A 176 -11.28 6.42 10.40
CA SER A 176 -9.85 6.51 10.69
C SER A 176 -9.50 6.03 12.09
N VAL A 177 -8.21 5.75 12.28
CA VAL A 177 -7.61 5.51 13.59
C VAL A 177 -6.24 6.19 13.65
N ALA A 178 -6.04 7.02 14.68
CA ALA A 178 -4.75 7.59 15.00
C ALA A 178 -4.02 6.68 15.98
N LEU A 179 -2.79 6.29 15.65
CA LEU A 179 -1.90 5.55 16.53
C LEU A 179 -0.82 6.49 17.07
N HIS A 180 -0.59 6.48 18.38
CA HIS A 180 0.47 7.25 19.03
C HIS A 180 1.44 6.34 19.79
N TYR A 181 2.72 6.68 19.73
CA TYR A 181 3.76 6.06 20.52
C TYR A 181 4.80 7.10 20.93
N ARG A 182 5.22 7.02 22.19
CA ARG A 182 6.35 7.78 22.71
C ARG A 182 7.57 6.86 22.78
N SER A 183 8.53 7.09 21.88
CA SER A 183 9.83 6.44 21.93
C SER A 183 10.77 7.24 22.83
N VAL A 184 11.23 6.65 23.94
CA VAL A 184 12.02 7.37 24.96
C VAL A 184 13.47 7.61 24.55
N ASP A 185 14.12 8.65 25.06
CA ASP A 185 15.55 8.93 24.81
C ASP A 185 16.43 7.69 25.02
N GLY A 186 17.24 7.36 24.01
CA GLY A 186 18.09 6.18 24.01
C GLY A 186 17.42 4.87 23.57
N GLU A 187 16.11 4.85 23.28
CA GLU A 187 15.44 3.66 22.75
C GLU A 187 16.13 3.20 21.46
N MET A 188 16.56 1.94 21.44
CA MET A 188 17.38 1.33 20.38
C MET A 188 18.69 2.09 20.06
N GLY A 189 19.11 3.03 20.90
CA GLY A 189 20.32 3.84 20.72
C GLY A 189 20.09 5.20 20.04
N PHE A 190 18.85 5.55 19.70
CA PHE A 190 18.52 6.86 19.10
C PHE A 190 18.37 7.95 20.18
N PRO A 191 18.91 9.16 19.97
CA PRO A 191 18.75 10.28 20.90
C PRO A 191 17.35 10.90 20.84
N GLY A 192 16.95 11.52 21.95
CA GLY A 192 15.72 12.30 22.10
C GLY A 192 14.50 11.44 22.42
N ASN A 193 13.62 11.97 23.25
CA ASN A 193 12.25 11.47 23.29
C ASN A 193 11.56 11.89 22.00
N LEU A 194 10.90 10.95 21.34
CA LEU A 194 10.18 11.16 20.10
C LEU A 194 8.71 10.80 20.32
N ASP A 195 7.83 11.78 20.14
CA ASP A 195 6.39 11.56 20.09
C ASP A 195 6.00 11.39 18.62
N VAL A 196 5.41 10.24 18.29
CA VAL A 196 5.02 9.88 16.93
C VAL A 196 3.52 9.61 16.89
N THR A 197 2.85 10.16 15.88
CA THR A 197 1.46 9.83 15.55
C THR A 197 1.39 9.42 14.09
N VAL A 198 0.70 8.30 13.81
CA VAL A 198 0.34 7.90 12.45
C VAL A 198 -1.18 7.75 12.37
N VAL A 199 -1.81 8.46 11.44
CA VAL A 199 -3.25 8.40 11.21
C VAL A 199 -3.54 7.59 9.97
N TYR A 200 -4.26 6.49 10.15
CA TYR A 200 -4.79 5.66 9.08
C TYR A 200 -6.19 6.14 8.73
N THR A 201 -6.40 6.63 7.52
CA THR A 201 -7.70 7.08 7.04
C THR A 201 -8.10 6.25 5.83
N LEU A 202 -9.23 5.56 5.91
CA LEU A 202 -9.77 4.85 4.75
C LEU A 202 -10.69 5.79 3.98
N GLU A 203 -10.14 6.35 2.90
CA GLU A 203 -10.82 7.28 2.00
C GLU A 203 -11.77 6.53 1.05
N THR A 204 -12.41 7.27 0.14
CA THR A 204 -13.36 6.70 -0.84
C THR A 204 -12.74 5.61 -1.70
N ASP A 205 -11.48 5.80 -2.11
CA ASP A 205 -10.79 4.98 -3.08
C ASP A 205 -9.40 4.52 -2.60
N GLY A 206 -9.07 4.67 -1.31
CA GLY A 206 -7.72 4.33 -0.85
C GLY A 206 -7.51 4.38 0.65
N LEU A 207 -6.35 3.90 1.08
CA LEU A 207 -5.87 4.01 2.44
C LEU A 207 -4.76 5.07 2.51
N LYS A 208 -5.00 6.14 3.28
CA LYS A 208 -4.03 7.20 3.54
C LYS A 208 -3.39 7.03 4.91
N LEU A 209 -2.07 7.21 4.97
CA LEU A 209 -1.26 7.24 6.17
C LEU A 209 -0.63 8.64 6.29
N ASP A 210 -1.01 9.38 7.34
CA ASP A 210 -0.39 10.65 7.69
C ASP A 210 0.48 10.47 8.93
N TYR A 211 1.77 10.77 8.80
CA TYR A 211 2.76 10.64 9.86
C TYR A 211 3.09 12.03 10.40
N ARG A 212 3.21 12.13 11.73
CA ARG A 212 3.66 13.33 12.42
C ARG A 212 4.57 12.96 13.57
N ALA A 213 5.69 13.66 13.72
CA ALA A 213 6.55 13.47 14.89
C ALA A 213 7.23 14.76 15.38
N THR A 214 7.52 14.80 16.67
CA THR A 214 8.30 15.86 17.32
C THR A 214 9.30 15.26 18.30
N THR A 215 10.42 15.94 18.51
CA THR A 215 11.51 15.48 19.38
C THR A 215 11.93 16.56 20.38
N ASP A 216 12.50 16.14 21.52
CA ASP A 216 13.11 17.05 22.51
C ASP A 216 14.66 17.17 22.40
N LYS A 217 15.29 16.35 21.53
CA LYS A 217 16.71 16.47 21.15
C LYS A 217 16.89 16.23 19.66
N PRO A 218 17.94 16.76 19.03
CA PRO A 218 18.29 16.38 17.66
C PRO A 218 18.37 14.87 17.50
N THR A 219 17.73 14.33 16.46
CA THR A 219 17.71 12.91 16.15
C THR A 219 17.66 12.66 14.65
N VAL A 220 17.68 11.39 14.24
CA VAL A 220 17.40 10.98 12.85
C VAL A 220 16.09 10.20 12.82
N LEU A 221 15.25 10.46 11.82
CA LEU A 221 13.92 9.88 11.69
C LEU A 221 13.63 9.54 10.23
N ASN A 222 13.19 8.31 9.99
CA ASN A 222 12.67 7.86 8.71
C ASN A 222 11.59 6.81 8.99
N LEU A 223 10.34 7.11 8.64
CA LEU A 223 9.18 6.25 8.94
C LEU A 223 8.62 5.68 7.64
N THR A 224 8.08 4.46 7.72
CA THR A 224 7.31 3.89 6.61
C THR A 224 6.37 2.80 7.12
N SER A 225 5.57 2.25 6.21
CA SER A 225 4.70 1.10 6.43
C SER A 225 5.14 -0.05 5.53
N HIS A 226 5.46 -1.20 6.12
CA HIS A 226 5.99 -2.35 5.40
C HIS A 226 4.89 -3.33 4.95
N ALA A 227 3.87 -2.81 4.28
CA ALA A 227 2.78 -3.63 3.74
C ALA A 227 3.25 -4.42 2.51
N TYR A 228 2.96 -5.72 2.51
CA TYR A 228 3.25 -6.62 1.38
C TYR A 228 1.98 -6.83 0.58
N PHE A 229 1.95 -6.31 -0.63
CA PHE A 229 0.79 -6.35 -1.52
C PHE A 229 0.88 -7.53 -2.49
N ASN A 230 -0.25 -8.21 -2.69
CA ASN A 230 -0.53 -8.98 -3.88
C ASN A 230 -1.97 -8.65 -4.34
N LEU A 231 -2.08 -7.86 -5.40
CA LEU A 231 -3.38 -7.43 -5.92
C LEU A 231 -4.25 -8.56 -6.51
N ALA A 232 -3.68 -9.74 -6.79
CA ALA A 232 -4.46 -10.93 -7.14
C ALA A 232 -5.14 -11.57 -5.91
N GLY A 233 -4.78 -11.12 -4.71
CA GLY A 233 -5.19 -11.65 -3.42
C GLY A 233 -3.98 -12.16 -2.63
N ALA A 234 -3.99 -11.94 -1.32
CA ALA A 234 -2.97 -12.45 -0.41
C ALA A 234 -2.86 -13.96 -0.57
N GLY A 235 -1.64 -14.49 -0.69
CA GLY A 235 -1.39 -15.92 -0.92
C GLY A 235 -1.60 -16.40 -2.37
N ALA A 236 -1.86 -15.50 -3.32
CA ALA A 236 -1.62 -15.83 -4.73
C ALA A 236 -0.12 -16.12 -4.95
N GLU A 237 0.17 -16.96 -5.95
CA GLU A 237 1.49 -17.61 -6.07
C GLU A 237 2.64 -16.63 -6.29
N SER A 238 2.41 -15.55 -7.05
CA SER A 238 3.45 -14.63 -7.47
C SER A 238 2.89 -13.23 -7.78
N VAL A 239 3.76 -12.21 -7.71
CA VAL A 239 3.52 -10.86 -8.24
C VAL A 239 4.31 -10.55 -9.52
N LEU A 240 5.00 -11.53 -10.11
CA LEU A 240 5.87 -11.27 -11.26
C LEU A 240 5.11 -10.79 -12.51
N ASP A 241 3.82 -11.13 -12.64
CA ASP A 241 2.96 -10.67 -13.73
C ASP A 241 2.33 -9.29 -13.45
N HIS A 242 2.49 -8.74 -12.25
CA HIS A 242 2.06 -7.37 -11.96
C HIS A 242 2.90 -6.41 -12.78
N THR A 243 2.22 -5.50 -13.47
CA THR A 243 2.85 -4.40 -14.19
C THR A 243 3.12 -3.28 -13.21
N VAL A 244 4.35 -2.76 -13.19
CA VAL A 244 4.77 -1.66 -12.32
C VAL A 244 5.29 -0.52 -13.17
N GLN A 245 4.91 0.71 -12.81
CA GLN A 245 5.51 1.95 -13.28
C GLN A 245 5.96 2.76 -12.07
N ILE A 246 7.23 3.20 -12.05
CA ILE A 246 7.80 4.04 -11.01
C ILE A 246 8.26 5.36 -11.65
N ASN A 247 7.77 6.48 -11.13
CA ASN A 247 8.15 7.82 -11.60
C ASN A 247 9.49 8.25 -10.96
N ALA A 248 10.55 7.56 -11.36
CA ALA A 248 11.91 7.74 -10.88
C ALA A 248 12.91 7.48 -12.01
N SER A 249 13.81 8.42 -12.23
CA SER A 249 14.87 8.33 -13.24
C SER A 249 16.19 7.83 -12.65
N GLN A 250 16.30 7.72 -11.32
CA GLN A 250 17.48 7.22 -10.62
C GLN A 250 17.11 6.24 -9.51
N TYR A 251 18.10 5.47 -9.04
CA TYR A 251 18.02 4.64 -7.84
C TYR A 251 19.31 4.78 -7.02
N THR A 252 19.26 4.43 -5.74
CA THR A 252 20.46 4.38 -4.89
C THR A 252 21.24 3.10 -5.18
N GLN A 253 22.45 3.23 -5.71
CA GLN A 253 23.35 2.09 -5.89
C GLN A 253 23.69 1.49 -4.52
N VAL A 254 23.69 0.16 -4.44
CA VAL A 254 24.02 -0.58 -3.20
C VAL A 254 25.23 -1.50 -3.41
N ASP A 255 25.87 -1.86 -2.31
CA ASP A 255 26.87 -2.93 -2.26
C ASP A 255 26.23 -4.32 -2.04
N ALA A 256 27.07 -5.34 -1.86
CA ALA A 256 26.62 -6.73 -1.65
C ALA A 256 25.92 -6.96 -0.28
N GLU A 257 26.03 -6.02 0.66
CA GLU A 257 25.30 -6.03 1.93
C GLU A 257 24.00 -5.22 1.86
N LEU A 258 23.65 -4.71 0.67
CA LEU A 258 22.50 -3.84 0.40
C LEU A 258 22.58 -2.49 1.11
N ILE A 259 23.80 -2.01 1.40
CA ILE A 259 24.06 -0.66 1.90
C ILE A 259 24.28 0.28 0.72
N PRO A 260 23.65 1.46 0.69
CA PRO A 260 23.92 2.44 -0.35
C PRO A 260 25.40 2.84 -0.41
N THR A 261 25.93 3.00 -1.61
CA THR A 261 27.29 3.49 -1.81
C THR A 261 27.40 5.01 -1.70
N GLY A 262 26.25 5.71 -1.69
CA GLY A 262 26.13 7.16 -1.86
C GLY A 262 25.90 7.59 -3.32
N GLU A 263 26.02 6.68 -4.29
CA GLU A 263 25.82 6.99 -5.70
C GLU A 263 24.35 6.88 -6.12
N LEU A 264 23.86 7.87 -6.87
CA LEU A 264 22.54 7.86 -7.49
C LEU A 264 22.68 7.55 -8.98
N VAL A 265 22.30 6.34 -9.38
CA VAL A 265 22.52 5.84 -10.75
C VAL A 265 21.26 5.96 -11.57
N ALA A 266 21.40 6.37 -12.85
CA ALA A 266 20.27 6.43 -13.77
C ALA A 266 19.67 5.02 -14.00
N VAL A 267 18.34 4.92 -14.02
CA VAL A 267 17.68 3.64 -14.31
C VAL A 267 17.76 3.26 -15.79
N GLU A 268 17.95 4.25 -16.68
CA GLU A 268 17.96 4.06 -18.13
C GLU A 268 18.94 2.97 -18.59
N GLY A 269 18.44 2.04 -19.40
CA GLY A 269 19.24 0.92 -19.90
C GLY A 269 19.55 -0.16 -18.87
N THR A 270 18.98 -0.08 -17.66
CA THR A 270 19.15 -1.09 -16.60
C THR A 270 17.87 -1.91 -16.38
N PRO A 271 17.95 -3.06 -15.69
CA PRO A 271 16.77 -3.82 -15.27
C PRO A 271 15.83 -3.08 -14.30
N LEU A 272 16.25 -1.93 -13.76
CA LEU A 272 15.50 -1.11 -12.80
C LEU A 272 14.68 0.01 -13.49
N ASP A 273 14.71 0.08 -14.83
CA ASP A 273 13.91 1.06 -15.58
C ASP A 273 12.42 0.69 -15.63
N PHE A 274 11.68 1.15 -14.61
CA PHE A 274 10.22 1.08 -14.54
C PHE A 274 9.56 2.42 -14.90
N ARG A 275 10.24 3.34 -15.61
CA ARG A 275 9.62 4.62 -16.02
C ARG A 275 8.42 4.40 -16.95
N THR A 276 8.39 3.27 -17.64
CA THR A 276 7.23 2.78 -18.39
C THR A 276 6.65 1.51 -17.74
N PRO A 277 5.33 1.29 -17.84
CA PRO A 277 4.69 0.08 -17.30
C PRO A 277 5.41 -1.18 -17.79
N THR A 278 5.97 -1.95 -16.85
CA THR A 278 6.75 -3.16 -17.12
C THR A 278 6.41 -4.21 -16.07
N THR A 279 6.25 -5.48 -16.46
CA THR A 279 6.02 -6.55 -15.48
C THR A 279 7.24 -6.77 -14.62
N LEU A 280 7.05 -7.05 -13.32
CA LEU A 280 8.17 -7.32 -12.40
C LEU A 280 9.07 -8.46 -12.92
N GLY A 281 8.47 -9.50 -13.49
CA GLY A 281 9.20 -10.65 -14.04
C GLY A 281 10.01 -10.36 -15.30
N ALA A 282 9.75 -9.27 -16.03
CA ALA A 282 10.35 -9.03 -17.35
C ALA A 282 11.89 -8.96 -17.32
N ARG A 283 12.46 -8.45 -16.22
CA ARG A 283 13.91 -8.18 -16.12
C ARG A 283 14.54 -8.69 -14.83
N ILE A 284 13.78 -9.31 -13.93
CA ILE A 284 14.24 -9.74 -12.60
C ILE A 284 15.39 -10.78 -12.66
N HIS A 285 15.50 -11.52 -13.77
CA HIS A 285 16.54 -12.53 -14.00
C HIS A 285 17.74 -12.05 -14.81
N GLN A 286 17.78 -10.78 -15.22
CA GLN A 286 18.91 -10.27 -16.02
C GLN A 286 20.22 -10.35 -15.23
N ASP A 287 21.33 -10.56 -15.95
CA ASP A 287 22.66 -10.58 -15.35
C ASP A 287 23.11 -9.15 -15.02
N TYR A 288 22.69 -8.68 -13.84
CA TYR A 288 22.99 -7.35 -13.33
C TYR A 288 23.34 -7.44 -11.84
N PRO A 289 24.51 -6.95 -11.40
CA PRO A 289 25.00 -7.20 -10.03
C PRO A 289 24.01 -6.82 -8.93
N ALA A 290 23.32 -5.69 -9.07
CA ALA A 290 22.34 -5.25 -8.08
C ALA A 290 21.26 -6.32 -7.85
N LEU A 291 20.68 -6.89 -8.91
CA LEU A 291 19.63 -7.91 -8.80
C LEU A 291 20.11 -9.14 -8.02
N LYS A 292 21.38 -9.53 -8.22
CA LYS A 292 22.00 -10.66 -7.50
C LYS A 292 22.32 -10.32 -6.04
N TYR A 293 22.61 -9.07 -5.71
CA TYR A 293 22.74 -8.66 -4.31
C TYR A 293 21.40 -8.76 -3.58
N ALA A 294 20.29 -8.38 -4.24
CA ALA A 294 18.95 -8.46 -3.66
C ALA A 294 18.43 -9.91 -3.53
N GLU A 295 18.72 -10.78 -4.50
CA GLU A 295 18.45 -12.21 -4.41
C GLU A 295 19.53 -13.02 -5.17
N PRO A 296 20.44 -13.71 -4.47
CA PRO A 296 21.62 -14.33 -5.09
C PRO A 296 21.32 -15.47 -6.07
N ARG A 297 20.21 -16.19 -5.94
CA ARG A 297 19.97 -17.42 -6.73
C ARG A 297 19.54 -17.07 -8.15
N GLN A 298 18.60 -16.14 -8.29
CA GLN A 298 17.79 -15.92 -9.49
C GLN A 298 17.65 -14.43 -9.81
N GLY A 299 17.93 -13.54 -8.86
CA GLY A 299 17.77 -12.09 -9.00
C GLY A 299 16.46 -11.61 -8.40
N GLY A 300 16.45 -10.39 -7.89
CA GLY A 300 15.30 -9.80 -7.22
C GLY A 300 15.37 -8.28 -7.14
N TYR A 301 14.29 -7.65 -6.70
CA TYR A 301 14.27 -6.22 -6.39
C TYR A 301 14.25 -6.02 -4.87
N ASP A 302 15.18 -5.20 -4.38
CA ASP A 302 15.27 -4.66 -3.01
C ASP A 302 16.04 -3.33 -3.06
N PHE A 303 15.49 -2.33 -3.75
CA PHE A 303 16.16 -1.05 -3.97
C PHE A 303 15.27 0.14 -3.67
N ASN A 304 15.92 1.26 -3.35
CA ASN A 304 15.28 2.56 -3.24
C ASN A 304 15.40 3.31 -4.57
N TRP A 305 14.26 3.57 -5.21
CA TRP A 305 14.15 4.49 -6.33
C TRP A 305 14.11 5.93 -5.82
N VAL A 306 14.81 6.82 -6.52
CA VAL A 306 14.82 8.26 -6.26
C VAL A 306 13.69 8.88 -7.05
N LEU A 307 12.63 9.32 -6.37
CA LEU A 307 11.44 9.83 -7.03
C LEU A 307 11.73 11.17 -7.72
N ASP A 308 11.38 11.29 -9.00
CA ASP A 308 11.67 12.49 -9.80
C ASP A 308 10.91 13.72 -9.28
N LYS A 309 9.73 13.47 -8.70
CA LYS A 309 8.89 14.46 -8.01
C LYS A 309 8.19 13.78 -6.84
N ALA A 310 8.36 14.32 -5.64
CA ALA A 310 7.51 14.01 -4.50
C ALA A 310 6.30 14.96 -4.49
N GLY A 311 5.11 14.46 -4.18
CA GLY A 311 3.89 15.28 -4.14
C GLY A 311 2.59 14.50 -4.40
N ALA A 312 1.46 15.09 -4.02
CA ALA A 312 0.15 14.44 -4.04
C ALA A 312 -0.53 14.42 -5.43
N ASP A 313 -0.01 15.16 -6.40
CA ASP A 313 -0.70 15.37 -7.70
C ASP A 313 -0.35 14.32 -8.76
N THR A 314 0.73 13.55 -8.57
CA THR A 314 1.17 12.52 -9.51
C THR A 314 1.55 11.27 -8.70
N PRO A 315 1.10 10.07 -9.10
CA PRO A 315 1.49 8.86 -8.39
C PRO A 315 3.00 8.66 -8.50
N ALA A 316 3.65 8.29 -7.40
CA ALA A 316 5.03 7.85 -7.37
C ALA A 316 5.18 6.47 -8.03
N VAL A 317 4.21 5.57 -7.79
CA VAL A 317 4.16 4.21 -8.34
C VAL A 317 2.75 3.90 -8.80
N VAL A 318 2.61 3.19 -9.93
CA VAL A 318 1.37 2.55 -10.36
C VAL A 318 1.63 1.06 -10.52
N VAL A 319 0.76 0.24 -9.95
CA VAL A 319 0.76 -1.21 -10.05
C VAL A 319 -0.56 -1.67 -10.64
N GLU A 320 -0.51 -2.58 -11.60
CA GLU A 320 -1.68 -3.23 -12.18
C GLU A 320 -1.50 -4.75 -12.13
N GLU A 321 -2.55 -5.45 -11.69
CA GLU A 321 -2.60 -6.90 -11.75
C GLU A 321 -3.58 -7.34 -12.85
N PRO A 322 -3.09 -8.07 -13.87
CA PRO A 322 -3.81 -8.23 -15.13
C PRO A 322 -5.05 -9.12 -15.04
N THR A 323 -5.12 -10.06 -14.10
CA THR A 323 -6.22 -11.04 -14.04
C THR A 323 -7.46 -10.47 -13.35
N SER A 324 -7.33 -9.95 -12.13
CA SER A 324 -8.41 -9.27 -11.41
C SER A 324 -8.71 -7.89 -11.99
N GLY A 325 -7.71 -7.25 -12.60
CA GLY A 325 -7.79 -5.87 -13.05
C GLY A 325 -7.66 -4.85 -11.91
N ARG A 326 -7.37 -5.27 -10.67
CA ARG A 326 -7.09 -4.32 -9.59
C ARG A 326 -5.86 -3.48 -9.93
N THR A 327 -5.97 -2.19 -9.68
CA THR A 327 -4.85 -1.25 -9.77
C THR A 327 -4.57 -0.62 -8.41
N MET A 328 -3.32 -0.24 -8.19
CA MET A 328 -2.88 0.52 -7.03
C MET A 328 -1.95 1.65 -7.48
N SER A 329 -2.33 2.89 -7.17
CA SER A 329 -1.51 4.09 -7.34
C SER A 329 -1.03 4.57 -5.99
N VAL A 330 0.28 4.70 -5.81
CA VAL A 330 0.90 5.19 -4.58
C VAL A 330 1.26 6.66 -4.73
N TYR A 331 0.76 7.51 -3.85
CA TYR A 331 1.13 8.93 -3.76
C TYR A 331 1.91 9.15 -2.48
N THR A 332 2.95 9.99 -2.51
CA THR A 332 3.74 10.25 -1.32
C THR A 332 4.43 11.61 -1.32
N THR A 333 4.70 12.12 -0.13
CA THR A 333 5.59 13.28 0.09
C THR A 333 7.06 12.90 0.22
N GLU A 334 7.35 11.60 0.34
CA GLU A 334 8.73 11.12 0.52
C GLU A 334 9.57 11.23 -0.75
N PRO A 335 10.89 11.40 -0.61
CA PRO A 335 11.79 11.52 -1.76
C PRO A 335 12.13 10.15 -2.40
N GLY A 336 11.91 9.05 -1.68
CA GLY A 336 12.30 7.71 -2.09
C GLY A 336 11.17 6.69 -1.99
N MET A 337 11.32 5.61 -2.75
CA MET A 337 10.43 4.45 -2.73
C MET A 337 11.26 3.17 -2.73
N GLN A 338 11.22 2.41 -1.63
CA GLN A 338 11.72 1.05 -1.64
C GLN A 338 10.73 0.17 -2.41
N LEU A 339 11.20 -0.56 -3.41
CA LEU A 339 10.49 -1.72 -3.94
C LEU A 339 11.23 -2.97 -3.52
N TYR A 340 10.52 -3.82 -2.78
CA TYR A 340 10.99 -5.12 -2.35
C TYR A 340 10.06 -6.22 -2.85
N THR A 341 10.60 -7.28 -3.43
CA THR A 341 9.82 -8.37 -4.05
C THR A 341 9.72 -9.63 -3.17
N ALA A 342 9.79 -9.49 -1.85
CA ALA A 342 9.66 -10.62 -0.92
C ALA A 342 10.72 -11.73 -1.12
N ASN A 343 11.93 -11.36 -1.53
CA ASN A 343 13.01 -12.29 -1.88
C ASN A 343 13.42 -13.25 -0.73
N SER A 344 13.24 -12.86 0.52
CA SER A 344 13.61 -13.66 1.70
C SER A 344 12.54 -14.69 2.08
N ILE A 345 11.33 -14.55 1.54
CA ILE A 345 10.28 -15.54 1.71
C ILE A 345 10.58 -16.66 0.74
N ASP A 346 10.87 -17.86 1.25
CA ASP A 346 10.86 -19.08 0.45
C ASP A 346 9.44 -19.66 0.49
N ARG A 347 8.99 -19.97 1.70
CA ARG A 347 7.65 -20.48 1.98
C ARG A 347 7.26 -20.23 3.44
N ILE A 348 6.13 -19.56 3.66
CA ILE A 348 5.51 -19.37 4.97
C ILE A 348 4.12 -19.99 4.93
N GLU A 349 3.87 -20.98 5.78
CA GLU A 349 2.55 -21.55 5.98
C GLU A 349 1.81 -20.82 7.11
N GLY A 350 0.47 -20.88 7.11
CA GLY A 350 -0.33 -20.28 8.18
C GLY A 350 -0.54 -18.77 8.04
N GLY A 351 -0.38 -18.22 6.83
CA GLY A 351 -0.90 -16.89 6.52
C GLY A 351 -2.43 -16.83 6.68
N LYS A 352 -3.01 -15.63 6.59
CA LYS A 352 -4.47 -15.42 6.74
C LYS A 352 -5.30 -16.42 5.95
N GLY A 353 -6.32 -16.99 6.58
CA GLY A 353 -7.19 -18.01 6.01
C GLY A 353 -6.49 -19.36 5.77
N GLY A 354 -5.35 -19.61 6.43
CA GLY A 354 -4.52 -20.80 6.21
C GLY A 354 -3.72 -20.78 4.91
N LYS A 355 -3.60 -19.62 4.25
CA LYS A 355 -2.89 -19.48 2.98
C LYS A 355 -1.37 -19.64 3.16
N THR A 356 -0.70 -20.06 2.09
CA THR A 356 0.76 -20.12 2.02
C THR A 356 1.29 -18.89 1.30
N TYR A 357 2.35 -18.28 1.82
CA TYR A 357 3.08 -17.19 1.17
C TYR A 357 4.38 -17.74 0.58
N LEU A 358 4.58 -17.52 -0.72
CA LEU A 358 5.70 -18.07 -1.48
C LEU A 358 6.70 -16.98 -1.85
N HIS A 359 7.86 -17.42 -2.32
CA HIS A 359 8.84 -16.56 -2.98
C HIS A 359 8.22 -15.73 -4.10
N TRP A 360 8.51 -14.43 -4.11
CA TRP A 360 7.86 -13.43 -4.98
C TRP A 360 6.33 -13.39 -4.89
N GLY A 361 5.74 -13.92 -3.81
CA GLY A 361 4.29 -13.92 -3.61
C GLY A 361 3.69 -12.55 -3.27
N ALA A 362 4.52 -11.52 -3.04
CA ALA A 362 4.10 -10.15 -2.79
C ALA A 362 5.21 -9.14 -3.12
N LEU A 363 4.83 -7.86 -3.22
CA LEU A 363 5.74 -6.72 -3.27
C LEU A 363 5.46 -5.75 -2.13
N ALA A 364 6.49 -5.11 -1.57
CA ALA A 364 6.36 -3.98 -0.67
C ALA A 364 6.77 -2.69 -1.39
N LEU A 365 6.04 -1.61 -1.12
CA LEU A 365 6.29 -0.25 -1.62
C LEU A 365 6.41 0.69 -0.43
N GLU A 366 7.62 0.88 0.05
CA GLU A 366 7.89 1.66 1.26
C GLU A 366 8.31 3.07 0.85
N ALA A 367 7.38 4.02 0.96
CA ALA A 367 7.71 5.43 0.82
C ALA A 367 8.57 5.87 1.99
N GLN A 368 9.76 6.42 1.73
CA GLN A 368 10.75 6.73 2.75
C GLN A 368 11.80 7.75 2.26
N HIS A 369 12.62 8.25 3.18
CA HIS A 369 13.94 8.78 2.85
C HIS A 369 14.91 7.66 2.45
N PHE A 370 16.01 8.03 1.79
CA PHE A 370 16.97 7.06 1.28
C PHE A 370 17.59 6.25 2.43
N PRO A 371 17.88 4.95 2.22
CA PRO A 371 18.59 4.16 3.21
C PRO A 371 19.95 4.79 3.54
N ASP A 372 20.39 4.62 4.78
CA ASP A 372 21.67 5.12 5.30
C ASP A 372 21.92 6.65 5.15
N SER A 373 20.90 7.48 4.88
CA SER A 373 21.04 8.95 4.81
C SER A 373 21.84 9.60 5.98
N PRO A 374 21.75 9.14 7.26
CA PRO A 374 22.59 9.66 8.33
C PRO A 374 24.11 9.59 8.09
N ASN A 375 24.55 8.72 7.17
CA ASN A 375 25.95 8.54 6.78
C ASN A 375 26.27 9.08 5.36
N HIS A 376 25.26 9.61 4.65
CA HIS A 376 25.40 10.17 3.31
C HIS A 376 24.92 11.63 3.28
N PRO A 377 25.80 12.62 3.49
CA PRO A 377 25.41 14.03 3.60
C PRO A 377 24.80 14.62 2.31
N ASP A 378 25.02 13.98 1.16
CA ASP A 378 24.44 14.38 -0.13
C ASP A 378 23.02 13.84 -0.35
N PHE A 379 22.52 12.95 0.53
CA PHE A 379 21.14 12.46 0.49
C PHE A 379 20.19 13.44 1.19
N PRO A 380 18.87 13.37 0.92
CA PRO A 380 17.88 14.11 1.70
C PRO A 380 18.05 13.85 3.20
N SER A 381 18.14 14.94 3.96
CA SER A 381 18.40 14.89 5.40
C SER A 381 17.25 14.21 6.14
N THR A 382 17.59 13.27 7.02
CA THR A 382 16.66 12.64 7.97
C THR A 382 16.73 13.23 9.37
N ARG A 383 17.48 14.33 9.55
CA ARG A 383 17.61 15.03 10.84
C ARG A 383 16.28 15.68 11.23
N LEU A 384 15.88 15.50 12.49
CA LEU A 384 14.79 16.23 13.13
C LEU A 384 15.31 16.94 14.39
N ASP A 385 15.12 18.26 14.46
CA ASP A 385 15.52 19.10 15.59
C ASP A 385 14.35 19.50 16.50
N PRO A 386 14.60 19.83 17.78
CA PRO A 386 13.57 20.38 18.66
C PRO A 386 12.94 21.65 18.08
N GLY A 387 11.61 21.75 18.19
CA GLY A 387 10.83 22.84 17.62
C GLY A 387 10.42 22.63 16.15
N GLN A 388 10.99 21.64 15.47
CA GLN A 388 10.50 21.19 14.17
C GLN A 388 9.38 20.15 14.33
N THR A 389 8.59 19.97 13.27
CA THR A 389 7.61 18.88 13.15
C THR A 389 7.93 18.10 11.89
N TYR A 390 8.19 16.81 12.03
CA TYR A 390 8.23 15.89 10.91
C TYR A 390 6.81 15.64 10.43
N THR A 391 6.62 15.65 9.11
CA THR A 391 5.35 15.29 8.47
C THR A 391 5.63 14.48 7.21
N GLN A 392 4.90 13.39 7.02
CA GLN A 392 4.89 12.60 5.80
C GLN A 392 3.45 12.18 5.50
N THR A 393 3.12 12.02 4.22
CA THR A 393 1.86 11.39 3.78
C THR A 393 2.16 10.32 2.75
N THR A 394 1.50 9.16 2.86
CA THR A 394 1.48 8.12 1.82
C THR A 394 0.04 7.66 1.59
N VAL A 395 -0.39 7.58 0.33
CA VAL A 395 -1.74 7.14 -0.05
C VAL A 395 -1.63 5.94 -0.98
N TYR A 396 -2.25 4.82 -0.61
CA TYR A 396 -2.50 3.68 -1.48
C TYR A 396 -3.90 3.80 -2.07
N ARG A 397 -4.01 4.34 -3.29
CA ARG A 397 -5.28 4.49 -4.00
C ARG A 397 -5.53 3.27 -4.89
N PHE A 398 -6.70 2.66 -4.78
CA PHE A 398 -7.13 1.49 -5.53
C PHE A 398 -8.13 1.84 -6.62
N GLY A 399 -8.06 1.09 -7.71
CA GLY A 399 -9.00 1.19 -8.82
C GLY A 399 -9.10 -0.11 -9.58
N VAL A 400 -9.73 -0.03 -10.76
CA VAL A 400 -9.83 -1.15 -11.70
C VAL A 400 -9.45 -0.71 -13.11
N ALA A 401 -8.57 -1.47 -13.75
CA ALA A 401 -8.34 -1.43 -15.18
C ALA A 401 -9.42 -2.27 -15.88
N ARG A 402 -9.91 -1.78 -17.02
CA ARG A 402 -10.99 -2.44 -17.78
C ARG A 402 -10.46 -3.49 -18.74
#